data_AF-A0A9W6R7V9-F1
#
_entry.id   AF-A0A9W6R7V9-F1
#
_cell.length_a   1.000
_cell.length_b   1.000
_cell.length_c   1.000
_cell.angle_alpha   90.00
_cell.angle_beta   90.00
_cell.angle_gamma   90.00
#
_symmetry.space_group_name_H-M   'P 1'
#
loop_
_entity.id
_entity.type
_entity.pdbx_description
1 polymer ?
#
loop_
_entity_poly.entity_id
_entity_poly.type
_entity_poly.pdbx_seq_one_letter_code
_entity_poly.pdbx_strand_id
1 'polypeptide(L)' 'MQFEYRYRVDADLRSLERHNSWWFRESETPFDEWLVSVKNDPVWRVVRDKIPVEFGVSPELA' A
#
# COMPACT_ATOMS: atom_id res chain seq x y z
N MET A 1 -2.32 -15.25 4.86
CA MET A 1 -1.43 -15.11 3.69
C MET A 1 -1.07 -13.65 3.53
N GLN A 2 0.21 -13.32 3.41
CA GLN A 2 0.68 -11.96 3.16
C GLN A 2 1.04 -11.78 1.68
N PHE A 3 0.67 -10.64 1.13
CA PHE A 3 0.97 -10.23 -0.24
C PHE A 3 1.85 -8.97 -0.21
N GLU A 4 2.96 -8.98 -0.93
CA GLU A 4 3.94 -7.88 -0.92
C GLU A 4 4.26 -7.43 -2.35
N TYR A 5 4.13 -6.13 -2.62
CA TYR A 5 4.61 -5.51 -3.87
C TYR A 5 5.90 -4.74 -3.59
N ARG A 6 6.94 -5.01 -4.38
CA ARG A 6 8.23 -4.31 -4.25
C ARG A 6 8.44 -3.37 -5.42
N TYR A 7 8.89 -2.16 -5.12
CA TYR A 7 9.10 -1.09 -6.09
C TYR A 7 10.58 -0.72 -6.15
N ARG A 8 11.03 -0.29 -7.33
CA ARG A 8 12.37 0.28 -7.47
C ARG A 8 12.42 1.61 -6.71
N VAL A 9 13.39 1.76 -5.81
CA VAL A 9 13.55 2.99 -5.02
C VAL A 9 13.89 4.18 -5.93
N ASP A 10 13.10 5.25 -5.82
CA ASP A 10 13.29 6.54 -6.50
C ASP A 10 13.13 7.72 -5.53
N ALA A 11 13.21 8.96 -6.03
CA ALA A 11 13.15 10.16 -5.20
C ALA A 11 11.81 10.29 -4.45
N ASP A 12 10.69 9.89 -5.07
CA ASP A 12 9.37 9.98 -4.44
C ASP A 12 9.21 8.92 -3.35
N LEU A 13 9.70 7.69 -3.59
CA LEU A 13 9.68 6.65 -2.56
C LEU A 13 10.64 6.98 -1.40
N ARG A 14 11.75 7.67 -1.67
CA ARG A 14 12.65 8.16 -0.62
C ARG A 14 12.02 9.27 0.23
N SER A 15 11.10 10.06 -0.33
CA SER A 15 10.44 11.14 0.41
C SER A 15 9.35 10.65 1.38
N LEU A 16 8.90 9.40 1.24
CA LEU A 16 7.98 8.77 2.19
C LEU A 16 8.62 8.44 3.54
N GLU A 17 9.93 8.65 3.73
CA GLU A 17 10.65 8.26 4.97
C GLU A 17 10.26 6.83 5.41
N ARG A 18 10.39 6.44 6.68
CA ARG A 18 10.02 5.07 7.13
C ARG A 18 8.49 4.87 7.25
N HIS A 19 7.70 5.39 6.31
CA HIS A 19 6.25 5.18 6.31
C HIS A 19 5.89 3.79 5.78
N ASN A 20 5.16 3.04 6.61
CA ASN A 20 4.46 1.84 6.22
C ASN A 20 2.95 2.11 6.33
N SER A 21 2.20 1.87 5.26
CA SER A 21 0.74 1.95 5.27
C SER A 21 0.15 0.56 5.10
N TRP A 22 -0.91 0.29 5.85
CA TRP A 22 -1.68 -0.95 5.75
C TRP A 22 -3.15 -0.57 5.56
N TRP A 23 -3.77 -1.11 4.51
CA TRP A 23 -5.17 -0.83 4.19
C TRP A 23 -6.01 -2.06 4.42
N PHE A 24 -6.87 -1.99 5.43
CA PHE A 24 -7.87 -3.00 5.70
C PHE A 24 -9.23 -2.34 5.65
N ARG A 25 -10.20 -3.01 5.04
CA ARG A 25 -11.58 -2.56 5.11
C ARG A 25 -12.17 -3.02 6.43
N GLU A 26 -12.57 -2.09 7.27
CA GLU A 26 -13.40 -2.39 8.43
C GLU A 26 -14.83 -2.72 7.97
N SER A 27 -15.48 -3.66 8.65
CA SER A 27 -16.78 -4.21 8.21
C SER A 27 -17.90 -3.15 8.17
N GLU A 28 -17.78 -2.12 8.99
CA GLU A 28 -18.79 -1.06 9.13
C GLU A 28 -18.58 0.11 8.17
N THR A 29 -17.40 0.25 7.55
CA THR A 29 -17.14 1.34 6.60
C THR A 29 -17.74 1.00 5.23
N PRO A 30 -18.57 1.90 4.66
CA PRO A 30 -18.99 1.80 3.26
C PRO A 30 -17.78 1.71 2.33
N PHE A 31 -17.90 0.91 1.26
CA PHE A 31 -16.78 0.67 0.35
C PHE A 31 -16.22 1.97 -0.26
N ASP A 32 -17.09 2.89 -0.64
CA ASP A 32 -16.68 4.16 -1.25
C ASP A 32 -15.91 5.05 -0.28
N GLU A 33 -16.34 5.08 1.00
CA GLU A 33 -15.67 5.83 2.05
C GLU A 33 -14.29 5.23 2.38
N TRP A 34 -14.22 3.89 2.49
CA TRP A 34 -12.96 3.19 2.67
C TRP A 34 -12.01 3.45 1.49
N LEU A 35 -12.51 3.38 0.26
CA LEU A 35 -11.70 3.62 -0.93
C LEU A 35 -11.21 5.08 -1.01
N VAL A 36 -12.02 6.05 -0.57
CA VAL A 36 -11.58 7.45 -0.45
C VAL A 36 -10.47 7.59 0.59
N SER A 37 -10.55 6.89 1.72
CA SER A 37 -9.48 6.86 2.73
C SER A 37 -8.16 6.33 2.15
N VAL A 38 -8.19 5.17 1.48
CA VAL A 38 -7.01 4.61 0.79
C VAL A 38 -6.46 5.61 -0.24
N LYS A 39 -7.33 6.25 -1.04
CA LYS A 39 -6.92 7.22 -2.06
C LYS A 39 -6.26 8.48 -1.49
N ASN A 40 -6.56 8.82 -0.25
CA ASN A 40 -6.00 9.98 0.46
C ASN A 40 -4.71 9.67 1.21
N ASP A 41 -4.36 8.40 1.38
CA ASP A 41 -3.11 7.98 2.00
C ASP A 41 -1.89 8.50 1.21
N PRO A 42 -0.90 9.15 1.87
CA PRO A 42 0.31 9.64 1.21
C PRO A 42 1.09 8.55 0.48
N VAL A 43 1.14 7.32 1.03
CA VAL A 43 1.81 6.19 0.41
C VAL A 43 1.10 5.79 -0.87
N TRP A 44 -0.24 5.71 -0.86
CA TRP A 44 -1.03 5.39 -2.05
C TRP A 44 -0.79 6.39 -3.18
N ARG A 45 -0.75 7.68 -2.87
CA ARG A 45 -0.48 8.74 -3.87
C ARG A 45 0.86 8.56 -4.57
N VAL A 46 1.86 8.03 -3.89
CA VAL A 46 3.19 7.78 -4.46
C VAL A 46 3.23 6.47 -5.25
N VAL A 47 2.63 5.39 -4.75
CA VAL A 47 2.77 4.06 -5.37
C VAL A 47 1.80 3.79 -6.53
N ARG A 48 0.63 4.45 -6.56
CA ARG A 48 -0.45 4.14 -7.54
C ARG A 48 -0.04 4.27 -9.01
N ASP A 49 0.92 5.15 -9.29
CA ASP A 49 1.39 5.47 -10.65
C ASP A 49 2.71 4.76 -10.97
N LYS A 50 3.20 3.89 -10.07
CA LYS A 50 4.45 3.14 -10.21
C LYS A 50 4.18 1.68 -10.55
N ILE A 51 5.09 1.08 -11.31
CA ILE A 51 5.02 -0.35 -11.66
C ILE A 51 5.88 -1.13 -10.67
N PRO A 52 5.33 -2.12 -9.94
CA PRO A 52 6.12 -2.97 -9.08
C PRO A 52 7.09 -3.82 -9.90
N VAL A 53 8.31 -4.00 -9.37
CA VAL A 53 9.35 -4.84 -9.99
C VAL A 53 9.25 -6.30 -9.56
N GLU A 54 8.59 -6.54 -8.43
CA GLU A 54 8.40 -7.88 -7.88
C GLU A 54 7.09 -7.95 -7.09
N PHE A 55 6.49 -9.14 -7.07
CA PHE A 55 5.35 -9.49 -6.24
C PHE A 55 5.65 -10.78 -5.48
N GLY A 56 5.49 -10.74 -4.16
CA GLY A 56 5.72 -11.87 -3.26
C GLY A 56 4.43 -12.33 -2.59
N VAL A 57 4.34 -13.64 -2.35
CA VAL A 57 3.29 -14.26 -1.53
C VAL A 57 3.99 -15.08 -0.44
N SER A 58 3.65 -14.81 0.81
CA SER A 58 4.17 -15.57 1.96
C SER A 58 3.02 -16.07 2.84
N PRO A 59 3.15 -17.26 3.44
CA PRO A 59 2.26 -17.65 4.53
C PRO A 59 2.42 -16.65 5.68
N GLU A 60 1.33 -16.29 6.34
CA GLU A 60 1.42 -15.55 7.60
C GLU A 60 2.16 -16.48 8.57
N LEU A 61 3.31 -16.05 9.09
CA LEU A 61 3.95 -16.75 10.20
C LEU A 61 2.98 -16.64 11.38
N ALA A 62 2.44 -17.80 11.78
CA ALA A 62 1.59 -17.97 12.96
C ALA A 62 2.35 -17.65 14.26
#